data_AF-A0A368XX58-F1
#
_entry.id   AF-A0A368XX58-F1
#
_cell.length_a   1.000
_cell.length_b   1.000
_cell.length_c   1.000
_cell.angle_alpha   90.00
_cell.angle_beta   90.00
_cell.angle_gamma   90.00
#
_symmetry.space_group_name_H-M   'P 1'
#
loop_
_entity.id
_entity.type
_entity.pdbx_description
1 polymer ?
#
loop_
_entity_poly.entity_id
_entity_poly.type
_entity_poly.pdbx_seq_one_letter_code
_entity_poly.pdbx_strand_id
1 'polypeptide(L)'
;MASHKGDPSFWRPSFVLGLLFFAALISLALFFWWHAWLRRTAPGEALDKQQIVVLLAAWLAVIGWITTAWTSIRNSVKQHTVNTLLQSRLSATYMERADRVNKFFGAYEARHSLKTRDPDADPTQGIAGDDEEALRYILNYFEYIAIGVRHGDLHEAMLRASLRSILTKTTFYSRDWIERRVGGGPTLAPNPLLYRNLRWLYLRWRDEAPGNDLRAFSMVRA
;
A
#
# COMPACT_ATOMS: atom_id res chain seq x y z
N MET A 1 -14.52 22.12 6.07
CA MET A 1 -15.06 20.75 5.96
C MET A 1 -14.96 20.34 4.48
N ALA A 2 -13.78 19.89 4.04
CA ALA A 2 -13.55 19.55 2.64
C ALA A 2 -13.80 18.06 2.44
N SER A 3 -14.86 17.73 1.68
CA SER A 3 -15.16 16.39 1.19
C SER A 3 -14.01 15.91 0.31
N HIS A 4 -13.17 15.03 0.87
CA HIS A 4 -12.17 14.31 0.10
C HIS A 4 -12.91 13.26 -0.73
N LYS A 5 -13.41 13.66 -1.90
CA LYS A 5 -13.79 12.71 -2.95
C LYS A 5 -12.58 11.81 -3.15
N GLY A 6 -12.72 10.53 -2.86
CA GLY A 6 -11.70 9.55 -3.19
C GLY A 6 -11.46 9.62 -4.68
N ASP A 7 -10.20 9.74 -5.10
CA ASP A 7 -9.87 9.68 -6.52
C ASP A 7 -10.56 8.45 -7.12
N PRO A 8 -11.35 8.62 -8.19
CA PRO A 8 -12.07 7.51 -8.76
C PRO A 8 -11.04 6.47 -9.19
N SER A 9 -11.18 5.26 -8.64
CA SER A 9 -10.31 4.09 -8.86
C SER A 9 -10.15 3.68 -10.33
N PHE A 10 -10.83 4.37 -11.24
CA PHE A 10 -10.86 4.18 -12.69
C PHE A 10 -9.51 4.39 -13.38
N TRP A 11 -8.59 5.18 -12.81
CA TRP A 11 -7.30 5.47 -13.46
C TRP A 11 -6.16 4.53 -13.06
N ARG A 12 -6.44 3.45 -12.31
CA ARG A 12 -5.41 2.45 -12.04
C ARG A 12 -4.97 1.81 -13.37
N PRO A 13 -3.66 1.75 -13.68
CA PRO A 13 -3.17 1.18 -14.94
C PRO A 13 -3.67 -0.25 -15.17
N SER A 14 -3.83 -1.03 -14.10
CA SER A 14 -4.39 -2.39 -14.14
C SER A 14 -5.88 -2.42 -14.51
N PHE A 15 -6.67 -1.41 -14.12
CA PHE A 15 -8.09 -1.30 -14.49
C PHE A 15 -8.23 -0.92 -15.96
N VAL A 16 -7.44 0.04 -16.44
CA VAL A 16 -7.43 0.46 -17.85
C VAL A 16 -7.05 -0.72 -18.75
N LEU A 17 -6.01 -1.49 -18.40
CA LEU A 17 -5.65 -2.70 -19.14
C LEU A 17 -6.75 -3.77 -19.11
N GLY A 18 -7.44 -3.93 -17.98
CA GLY A 18 -8.60 -4.81 -17.87
C GLY A 18 -9.75 -4.39 -18.78
N LEU A 19 -10.05 -3.09 -18.85
CA LEU A 19 -11.04 -2.52 -19.77
C LEU A 19 -10.64 -2.75 -21.23
N LEU A 20 -9.37 -2.52 -21.58
CA LEU A 20 -8.84 -2.75 -22.93
C LEU A 20 -8.91 -4.24 -23.32
N PHE A 21 -8.57 -5.13 -22.39
CA PHE A 21 -8.71 -6.57 -22.60
C PHE A 21 -10.18 -6.97 -22.85
N PHE A 22 -11.10 -6.42 -22.05
CA PHE A 22 -12.52 -6.68 -22.23
C PHE A 22 -13.07 -6.09 -23.54
N ALA A 23 -12.64 -4.88 -23.91
CA ALA A 23 -12.96 -4.27 -25.18
C ALA A 23 -12.44 -5.10 -26.37
N ALA A 24 -11.23 -5.69 -26.24
CA ALA A 24 -10.66 -6.60 -27.23
C ALA A 24 -11.50 -7.88 -27.38
N LEU A 25 -12.01 -8.44 -26.28
CA LEU A 25 -12.91 -9.60 -26.34
C LEU A 25 -14.27 -9.27 -26.95
N ILE A 26 -14.85 -8.11 -26.61
CA ILE A 26 -16.13 -7.65 -27.17
C ILE A 26 -15.99 -7.45 -28.68
N SER A 27 -14.95 -6.76 -29.12
CA SER A 27 -14.73 -6.50 -30.54
C SER A 27 -14.48 -7.78 -31.34
N LEU A 28 -13.83 -8.79 -30.75
CA LEU A 28 -13.75 -10.12 -31.34
C LEU A 28 -15.15 -10.77 -31.49
N ALA A 29 -16.00 -10.69 -30.46
CA ALA A 29 -17.36 -11.23 -30.51
C ALA A 29 -18.24 -10.49 -31.54
N LEU A 30 -18.14 -9.16 -31.59
CA LEU A 30 -18.82 -8.33 -32.58
C LEU A 30 -18.35 -8.65 -34.00
N PHE A 31 -17.05 -8.90 -34.19
CA PHE A 31 -16.51 -9.33 -35.48
C PHE A 31 -17.13 -10.66 -35.95
N PHE A 32 -17.19 -11.67 -35.08
CA PHE A 32 -17.82 -12.95 -35.44
C PHE A 32 -19.32 -12.82 -35.71
N TRP A 33 -20.02 -12.00 -34.93
CA TRP A 33 -21.44 -11.72 -35.14
C TRP A 33 -21.69 -11.01 -36.48
N TRP A 34 -20.94 -9.94 -36.74
CA TRP A 34 -21.00 -9.20 -38.01
C TRP A 34 -20.68 -10.10 -39.19
N HIS A 35 -19.62 -10.91 -39.10
CA HIS A 35 -19.22 -11.81 -40.17
C HIS A 35 -20.24 -12.94 -40.41
N ALA A 36 -20.92 -13.43 -39.37
CA ALA A 36 -22.01 -14.39 -39.51
C ALA A 36 -23.25 -13.77 -40.16
N TRP A 37 -23.56 -12.51 -39.84
CA TRP A 37 -24.63 -11.75 -40.48
C TRP A 37 -24.32 -11.47 -41.96
N LEU A 38 -23.09 -11.07 -42.28
CA LEU A 38 -22.63 -10.82 -43.65
C LEU A 38 -22.73 -12.09 -44.51
N ARG A 39 -22.35 -13.25 -43.97
CA ARG A 39 -22.51 -14.54 -44.68
C ARG A 39 -23.96 -14.90 -45.01
N ARG A 40 -24.94 -14.38 -44.27
CA ARG A 40 -26.37 -14.62 -44.54
C ARG A 40 -26.96 -13.62 -45.53
N THR A 41 -26.48 -12.39 -45.52
CA THR A 41 -27.08 -11.26 -46.27
C THR A 41 -26.37 -10.97 -47.58
N ALA A 42 -25.05 -11.11 -47.63
CA ALA A 42 -24.20 -10.84 -48.79
C ALA A 42 -23.02 -11.81 -48.85
N PRO A 43 -23.24 -13.09 -49.22
CA PRO A 43 -22.20 -14.13 -49.19
C PRO A 43 -21.00 -13.85 -50.11
N GLY A 44 -21.20 -13.08 -51.19
CA GLY A 44 -20.13 -12.70 -52.12
C GLY A 44 -19.12 -11.69 -51.56
N GLU A 45 -19.45 -11.02 -50.45
CA GLU A 45 -18.57 -10.06 -49.76
C GLU A 45 -17.96 -10.64 -48.47
N ALA A 46 -18.28 -11.90 -48.13
CA ALA A 46 -17.74 -12.54 -46.94
C ALA A 46 -16.24 -12.78 -47.06
N LEU A 47 -15.52 -12.61 -45.94
CA LEU A 47 -14.07 -12.81 -45.90
C LEU A 47 -13.71 -14.28 -46.15
N ASP A 48 -12.64 -14.49 -46.91
CA ASP A 48 -12.10 -15.82 -47.10
C ASP A 48 -11.38 -16.33 -45.83
N LYS A 49 -11.24 -17.65 -45.72
CA LYS A 49 -10.57 -18.33 -44.61
C LYS A 49 -9.19 -17.76 -44.33
N GLN A 50 -8.39 -17.44 -45.36
CA GLN A 50 -7.05 -16.91 -45.17
C GLN A 50 -7.07 -15.52 -44.52
N GLN A 51 -8.01 -14.66 -44.90
CA GLN A 51 -8.15 -13.31 -44.32
C GLN A 51 -8.60 -13.38 -42.85
N ILE A 52 -9.51 -14.31 -42.52
CA ILE A 52 -9.93 -14.56 -41.14
C ILE A 52 -8.75 -15.00 -40.28
N VAL A 53 -7.91 -15.91 -40.78
CA VAL A 53 -6.70 -16.36 -40.05
C VAL A 53 -5.75 -15.21 -39.76
N VAL A 54 -5.51 -14.32 -40.73
CA VAL A 54 -4.64 -13.15 -40.54
C VAL A 54 -5.22 -12.20 -39.47
N LEU A 55 -6.52 -11.94 -39.51
CA LEU A 55 -7.17 -11.09 -38.50
C LEU A 55 -7.12 -11.71 -37.10
N LEU A 56 -7.32 -13.02 -36.98
CA LEU A 56 -7.19 -13.72 -35.70
C LEU A 56 -5.76 -13.66 -35.15
N ALA A 57 -4.75 -13.78 -36.01
CA ALA A 57 -3.35 -13.62 -35.60
C ALA A 57 -3.09 -12.21 -35.07
N ALA A 58 -3.62 -11.16 -35.73
CA ALA A 58 -3.52 -9.79 -35.24
C ALA A 58 -4.22 -9.59 -33.89
N TRP A 59 -5.41 -10.17 -33.70
CA TRP A 59 -6.12 -10.15 -32.40
C TRP A 59 -5.32 -10.79 -31.27
N LEU A 60 -4.74 -11.97 -31.54
CA LEU A 60 -3.89 -12.66 -30.57
C LEU A 60 -2.64 -11.85 -30.21
N ALA A 61 -2.05 -11.14 -31.19
CA ALA A 61 -0.93 -10.25 -30.93
C ALA A 61 -1.32 -9.09 -29.98
N VAL A 62 -2.47 -8.45 -30.21
CA VAL A 62 -2.99 -7.39 -29.33
C VAL A 62 -3.23 -7.91 -27.92
N ILE A 63 -3.89 -9.06 -27.78
CA ILE A 63 -4.11 -9.72 -26.47
C ILE A 63 -2.78 -10.05 -25.79
N GLY A 64 -1.80 -10.54 -26.55
CA GLY A 64 -0.45 -10.84 -26.06
C GLY A 64 0.26 -9.60 -25.51
N TRP A 65 0.16 -8.46 -26.20
CA TRP A 65 0.72 -7.19 -25.72
C TRP A 65 0.03 -6.66 -24.47
N ILE A 66 -1.30 -6.75 -24.38
CA ILE A 66 -2.04 -6.34 -23.17
C ILE A 66 -1.60 -7.17 -21.97
N THR A 67 -1.48 -8.49 -22.14
CA THR A 67 -1.03 -9.42 -21.08
C THR A 67 0.41 -9.16 -20.66
N THR A 68 1.29 -8.88 -21.62
CA THR A 68 2.69 -8.53 -21.37
C THR A 68 2.79 -7.20 -20.61
N ALA A 69 2.03 -6.18 -21.02
CA ALA A 69 1.96 -4.90 -20.33
C ALA A 69 1.47 -5.06 -18.89
N TRP A 70 0.45 -5.89 -18.66
CA TRP A 70 -0.06 -6.16 -17.32
C TRP A 70 1.01 -6.80 -16.42
N THR A 71 1.73 -7.80 -16.94
CA THR A 71 2.82 -8.46 -16.21
C THR A 71 3.97 -7.49 -15.94
N SER A 72 4.31 -6.65 -16.92
CA SER A 72 5.34 -5.62 -16.80
C SER A 72 5.03 -4.61 -15.69
N ILE A 73 3.79 -4.09 -15.63
CA ILE A 73 3.36 -3.16 -14.58
C ILE A 73 3.47 -3.82 -13.19
N ARG A 74 2.99 -5.06 -13.06
CA ARG A 74 3.10 -5.80 -11.78
C ARG A 74 4.56 -6.01 -11.37
N ASN A 75 5.44 -6.33 -12.32
CA ASN A 75 6.85 -6.52 -12.07
C ASN A 75 7.56 -5.20 -11.73
N SER A 76 7.22 -4.11 -12.41
CA SER A 76 7.75 -2.77 -12.14
C SER A 76 7.42 -2.31 -10.72
N VAL A 77 6.17 -2.50 -10.28
CA VAL A 77 5.76 -2.20 -8.88
C VAL A 77 6.55 -3.04 -7.88
N LYS A 78 6.73 -4.34 -8.14
CA LYS A 78 7.55 -5.21 -7.29
C LYS A 78 9.00 -4.74 -7.24
N GLN A 79 9.60 -4.43 -8.38
CA GLN A 79 10.98 -3.98 -8.49
C GLN A 79 11.19 -2.62 -7.81
N HIS A 80 10.26 -1.68 -7.99
CA HIS A 80 10.28 -0.41 -7.27
C HIS A 80 10.19 -0.62 -5.74
N THR A 81 9.31 -1.52 -5.29
CA THR A 81 9.18 -1.88 -3.87
C THR A 81 10.49 -2.48 -3.34
N VAL A 82 11.11 -3.40 -4.08
CA VAL A 82 12.41 -4.00 -3.74
C VAL A 82 13.49 -2.93 -3.65
N ASN A 83 13.60 -2.06 -4.65
CA ASN A 83 14.59 -0.98 -4.66
C ASN A 83 14.38 -0.03 -3.48
N THR A 84 13.14 0.38 -3.23
CA THR A 84 12.78 1.23 -2.08
C THR A 84 13.16 0.57 -0.77
N LEU A 85 12.84 -0.71 -0.58
CA LEU A 85 13.20 -1.48 0.62
C LEU A 85 14.71 -1.63 0.80
N LEU A 86 15.44 -1.96 -0.27
CA LEU A 86 16.87 -2.16 -0.23
C LEU A 86 17.58 -0.84 0.08
N GLN A 87 17.20 0.25 -0.60
CA GLN A 87 17.80 1.56 -0.38
C GLN A 87 17.45 2.13 1.00
N SER A 88 16.24 1.92 1.51
CA SER A 88 15.86 2.43 2.82
C SER A 88 16.53 1.63 3.96
N ARG A 89 16.48 0.30 3.90
CA ARG A 89 16.90 -0.57 5.00
C ARG A 89 18.41 -0.75 5.09
N LEU A 90 19.12 -0.71 3.95
CA LEU A 90 20.58 -0.76 3.91
C LEU A 90 21.24 0.60 4.11
N SER A 91 20.47 1.69 4.16
CA SER A 91 21.06 2.99 4.49
C SER A 91 21.64 2.93 5.90
N ALA A 92 22.93 3.28 6.04
CA ALA A 92 23.61 3.34 7.33
C ALA A 92 22.84 4.24 8.32
N THR A 93 22.24 5.31 7.81
CA THR A 93 21.36 6.22 8.57
C THR A 93 20.12 5.51 9.13
N TYR A 94 19.44 4.66 8.34
CA TYR A 94 18.30 3.89 8.87
C TYR A 94 18.76 2.88 9.91
N MET A 95 19.86 2.16 9.67
CA MET A 95 20.36 1.17 10.63
C MET A 95 20.75 1.81 11.96
N GLU A 96 21.44 2.96 11.93
CA GLU A 96 21.81 3.70 13.14
C GLU A 96 20.57 4.18 13.91
N ARG A 97 19.62 4.82 13.22
CA ARG A 97 18.41 5.35 13.86
C ARG A 97 17.49 4.23 14.35
N ALA A 98 17.39 3.12 13.62
CA ALA A 98 16.63 1.95 14.03
C ALA A 98 17.28 1.25 15.24
N ASP A 99 18.61 1.16 15.30
CA ASP A 99 19.32 0.60 16.45
C ASP A 99 19.09 1.44 17.72
N ARG A 100 19.13 2.78 17.62
CA ARG A 100 18.80 3.67 18.74
C ARG A 100 17.38 3.47 19.25
N VAL A 101 16.40 3.47 18.35
CA VAL A 101 14.99 3.26 18.69
C VAL A 101 14.78 1.87 19.31
N ASN A 102 15.43 0.83 18.77
CA ASN A 102 15.35 -0.52 19.32
C ASN A 102 16.00 -0.63 20.70
N LYS A 103 17.14 0.04 20.94
CA LYS A 103 17.78 0.09 22.27
C LYS A 103 16.88 0.76 23.28
N PHE A 104 16.26 1.88 22.91
CA PHE A 104 15.33 2.60 23.75
C PHE A 104 14.12 1.74 24.14
N PHE A 105 13.44 1.13 23.16
CA PHE A 105 12.30 0.25 23.44
C PHE A 105 12.71 -1.07 24.11
N GLY A 106 13.90 -1.59 23.84
CA GLY A 106 14.45 -2.77 24.52
C GLY A 106 14.72 -2.51 26.00
N ALA A 107 15.23 -1.32 26.34
CA ALA A 107 15.41 -0.90 27.73
C ALA A 107 14.06 -0.75 28.46
N TYR A 108 13.04 -0.27 27.75
CA TYR A 108 11.66 -0.21 28.27
C TYR A 108 11.10 -1.62 28.53
N GLU A 109 11.21 -2.54 27.58
CA GLU A 109 10.78 -3.95 27.71
C GLU A 109 11.51 -4.68 28.84
N ALA A 110 12.79 -4.41 29.04
CA ALA A 110 13.56 -4.99 30.15
C ALA A 110 13.08 -4.52 31.53
N ARG A 111 12.56 -3.28 31.61
CA ARG A 111 12.05 -2.69 32.86
C ARG A 111 10.58 -3.04 33.12
N HIS A 112 9.81 -3.32 32.08
CA HIS A 112 8.37 -3.60 32.17
C HIS A 112 8.10 -5.05 31.75
N SER A 113 8.02 -5.95 32.73
CA SER A 113 7.79 -7.38 32.46
C SER A 113 6.53 -7.62 31.63
N LEU A 114 6.57 -8.58 30.71
CA LEU A 114 5.42 -9.00 29.88
C LEU A 114 4.18 -9.41 30.69
N LYS A 115 4.32 -9.72 31.99
CA LYS A 115 3.23 -10.14 32.89
C LYS A 115 2.52 -8.97 33.58
N THR A 116 3.11 -7.78 33.57
CA THR A 116 2.61 -6.56 34.24
C THR A 116 2.63 -5.41 33.26
N ARG A 117 2.14 -5.65 32.04
CA ARG A 117 2.03 -4.61 31.02
C ARG A 117 0.91 -3.66 31.43
N ASP A 118 1.29 -2.62 32.16
CA ASP A 118 0.42 -1.48 32.43
C ASP A 118 -0.10 -0.93 31.08
N PRO A 119 -1.42 -0.95 30.83
CA PRO A 119 -2.00 -0.41 29.61
C PRO A 119 -1.67 1.07 29.42
N ASP A 120 -1.46 1.81 30.50
CA ASP A 120 -1.32 3.27 30.54
C ASP A 120 0.13 3.75 30.58
N ALA A 121 1.11 2.83 30.64
CA ALA A 121 2.52 3.20 30.60
C ALA A 121 2.93 3.67 29.20
N ASP A 122 3.35 4.95 29.09
CA ASP A 122 3.87 5.55 27.85
C ASP A 122 5.30 5.05 27.58
N PRO A 123 5.50 4.18 26.57
CA PRO A 123 6.81 3.62 26.23
C PRO A 123 7.80 4.66 25.71
N THR A 124 7.32 5.85 25.35
CA THR A 124 8.11 6.99 24.86
C THR A 124 8.40 8.02 25.94
N GLN A 125 8.01 7.76 27.20
CA GLN A 125 8.35 8.63 28.31
C GLN A 125 9.87 8.76 28.45
N GLY A 126 10.37 10.00 28.38
CA GLY A 126 11.80 10.28 28.45
C GLY A 126 12.56 10.18 27.13
N ILE A 127 11.89 9.92 26.00
CA ILE A 127 12.52 10.08 24.69
C ILE A 127 12.81 11.57 24.44
N ALA A 128 14.06 11.92 24.12
CA ALA A 128 14.47 13.30 23.90
C ALA A 128 15.70 13.37 22.98
N GLY A 129 15.95 14.55 22.42
CA GLY A 129 17.12 14.83 21.60
C GLY A 129 17.23 13.89 20.39
N ASP A 130 18.41 13.27 20.22
CA ASP A 130 18.71 12.40 19.08
C ASP A 130 17.78 11.18 18.97
N ASP A 131 17.29 10.65 20.08
CA ASP A 131 16.42 9.47 20.09
C ASP A 131 15.01 9.84 19.61
N GLU A 132 14.53 11.03 19.95
CA GLU A 132 13.27 11.56 19.43
C GLU A 132 13.38 11.83 17.92
N GLU A 133 14.51 12.39 17.47
CA GLU A 133 14.76 12.57 16.05
C GLU A 133 14.81 11.23 15.30
N ALA A 134 15.46 10.22 15.90
CA ALA A 134 15.51 8.87 15.35
C ALA A 134 14.11 8.25 15.23
N LEU A 135 13.28 8.37 16.28
CA LEU A 135 11.90 7.89 16.26
C LEU A 135 11.11 8.58 15.15
N ARG A 136 11.19 9.92 15.07
CA ARG A 136 10.51 10.70 14.01
C ARG A 136 10.95 10.25 12.62
N TYR A 137 12.23 9.99 12.42
CA TYR A 137 12.77 9.51 11.15
C TYR A 137 12.15 8.16 10.75
N ILE A 138 12.10 7.21 11.69
CA ILE A 138 11.50 5.88 11.47
C ILE A 138 9.99 5.97 11.21
N LEU A 139 9.27 6.82 11.95
CA LEU A 139 7.83 7.02 11.75
C LEU A 139 7.52 7.68 10.39
N ASN A 140 8.33 8.65 9.97
CA ASN A 140 8.21 9.27 8.64
C ASN A 140 8.45 8.24 7.53
N TYR A 141 9.43 7.36 7.71
CA TYR A 141 9.66 6.25 6.79
C TYR A 141 8.43 5.33 6.70
N PHE A 142 7.84 4.94 7.83
CA PHE A 142 6.65 4.09 7.79
C PHE A 142 5.40 4.81 7.25
N GLU A 143 5.25 6.11 7.45
CA GLU A 143 4.21 6.92 6.80
C GLU A 143 4.36 6.90 5.28
N TYR A 144 5.59 7.07 4.77
CA TYR A 144 5.89 6.97 3.34
C TYR A 144 5.54 5.59 2.77
N ILE A 145 5.94 4.51 3.46
CA ILE A 145 5.57 3.14 3.07
C ILE A 145 4.04 2.98 3.07
N ALA A 146 3.34 3.53 4.07
CA ALA A 146 1.89 3.47 4.14
C ALA A 146 1.20 4.20 2.99
N ILE A 147 1.71 5.36 2.58
CA ILE A 147 1.24 6.07 1.39
C ILE A 147 1.41 5.18 0.15
N GLY A 148 2.61 4.64 -0.09
CA GLY A 148 2.87 3.79 -1.25
C GLY A 148 2.01 2.53 -1.29
N VAL A 149 1.74 1.89 -0.14
CA VAL A 149 0.79 0.76 -0.05
C VAL A 149 -0.63 1.21 -0.37
N ARG A 150 -1.06 2.36 0.16
CA ARG A 150 -2.43 2.88 -0.04
C ARG A 150 -2.72 3.22 -1.50
N HIS A 151 -1.74 3.77 -2.21
CA HIS A 151 -1.85 4.12 -3.62
C HIS A 151 -1.60 2.94 -4.57
N GLY A 152 -1.05 1.84 -4.07
CA GLY A 152 -0.73 0.64 -4.87
C GLY A 152 0.62 0.73 -5.60
N ASP A 153 1.42 1.74 -5.27
CA ASP A 153 2.78 1.95 -5.80
C ASP A 153 3.80 0.98 -5.15
N LEU A 154 3.42 0.39 -4.02
CA LEU A 154 4.20 -0.63 -3.32
C LEU A 154 3.44 -1.95 -3.18
N HIS A 155 4.18 -3.05 -3.28
CA HIS A 155 3.63 -4.39 -3.19
C HIS A 155 3.37 -4.79 -1.73
N GLU A 156 2.14 -4.53 -1.25
CA GLU A 156 1.73 -4.72 0.15
C GLU A 156 2.10 -6.10 0.72
N ALA A 157 1.81 -7.19 0.01
CA ALA A 157 2.09 -8.55 0.52
C ALA A 157 3.59 -8.79 0.78
N MET A 158 4.46 -8.17 -0.01
CA MET A 158 5.91 -8.29 0.16
C MET A 158 6.40 -7.44 1.34
N LEU A 159 5.84 -6.24 1.47
CA LEU A 159 6.13 -5.37 2.61
C LEU A 159 5.60 -5.97 3.91
N ARG A 160 4.40 -6.55 3.93
CA ARG A 160 3.86 -7.23 5.11
C ARG A 160 4.74 -8.41 5.50
N ALA A 161 5.22 -9.20 4.56
CA ALA A 161 6.11 -10.32 4.86
C ALA A 161 7.45 -9.89 5.48
N SER A 162 7.96 -8.69 5.14
CA SER A 162 9.29 -8.23 5.56
C SER A 162 9.29 -7.22 6.71
N LEU A 163 8.29 -6.34 6.79
CA LEU A 163 8.23 -5.20 7.71
C LEU A 163 7.11 -5.28 8.75
N ARG A 164 6.18 -6.24 8.67
CA ARG A 164 5.00 -6.25 9.56
C ARG A 164 5.36 -6.16 11.04
N SER A 165 6.28 -7.00 11.51
CA SER A 165 6.65 -7.05 12.93
C SER A 165 7.21 -5.71 13.41
N ILE A 166 8.19 -5.14 12.69
CA ILE A 166 8.81 -3.88 13.09
C ILE A 166 7.84 -2.70 12.97
N LEU A 167 7.06 -2.61 11.89
CA LEU A 167 6.10 -1.51 11.71
C LEU A 167 5.02 -1.55 12.80
N THR A 168 4.45 -2.73 13.06
CA THR A 168 3.39 -2.86 14.08
C THR A 168 3.90 -2.62 15.48
N LYS A 169 5.07 -3.16 15.84
CA LYS A 169 5.72 -2.96 17.14
C LYS A 169 6.09 -1.49 17.36
N THR A 170 6.77 -0.86 16.41
CA THR A 170 7.17 0.55 16.52
C THR A 170 5.96 1.48 16.56
N THR A 171 4.95 1.26 15.71
CA THR A 171 3.73 2.09 15.73
C THR A 171 2.97 1.95 17.04
N PHE A 172 2.90 0.73 17.58
CA PHE A 172 2.29 0.48 18.88
C PHE A 172 3.02 1.24 20.00
N TYR A 173 4.34 1.13 20.09
CA TYR A 173 5.09 1.77 21.17
C TYR A 173 5.15 3.29 21.07
N SER A 174 5.00 3.83 19.87
CA SER A 174 5.00 5.27 19.64
C SER A 174 3.60 5.90 19.64
N ARG A 175 2.54 5.15 19.97
CA ARG A 175 1.15 5.64 19.91
C ARG A 175 0.97 6.93 20.71
N ASP A 176 1.46 6.97 21.96
CA ASP A 176 1.27 8.08 22.88
C ASP A 176 2.07 9.31 22.41
N TRP A 177 3.26 9.09 21.85
CA TRP A 177 4.04 10.14 21.20
C TRP A 177 3.33 10.71 19.96
N ILE A 178 2.77 9.85 19.11
CA ILE A 178 2.01 10.25 17.92
C ILE A 178 0.78 11.07 18.34
N GLU A 179 0.04 10.61 19.35
CA GLU A 179 -1.17 11.30 19.83
C GLU A 179 -0.87 12.66 20.42
N ARG A 180 0.20 12.79 21.23
CA ARG A 180 0.67 14.10 21.73
C ARG A 180 1.00 15.05 20.58
N ARG A 181 1.59 14.56 19.49
CA ARG A 181 1.93 15.38 18.30
C ARG A 181 0.70 15.71 17.44
N VAL A 182 -0.26 14.80 17.36
CA VAL A 182 -1.54 15.01 16.63
C VAL A 182 -2.42 16.02 17.35
N GLY A 183 -2.57 15.89 18.67
CA GLY A 183 -3.37 16.78 19.52
C GLY A 183 -2.79 18.18 19.67
N GLY A 184 -1.51 18.38 19.31
CA GLY A 184 -0.81 19.62 19.51
C GLY A 184 -0.31 19.76 20.95
N GLY A 185 0.48 20.81 21.17
CA GLY A 185 1.00 21.16 22.51
C GLY A 185 0.79 22.64 22.79
N PRO A 186 1.31 23.16 23.91
CA PRO A 186 1.21 24.58 24.25
C PRO A 186 1.73 25.50 23.13
N THR A 187 2.66 25.00 22.32
CA THR A 187 3.36 25.73 21.25
C THR A 187 3.11 25.18 19.85
N LEU A 188 2.35 24.08 19.69
CA LEU A 188 2.09 23.46 18.39
C LEU A 188 0.59 23.31 18.13
N ALA A 189 0.16 23.79 16.96
CA ALA A 189 -1.21 23.57 16.51
C ALA A 189 -1.48 22.07 16.27
N PRO A 190 -2.70 21.59 16.57
CA PRO A 190 -3.10 20.22 16.30
C PRO A 190 -3.00 19.89 14.81
N ASN A 191 -2.50 18.70 14.49
CA ASN A 191 -2.39 18.19 13.13
C ASN A 191 -3.05 16.80 13.02
N PRO A 192 -4.36 16.73 12.69
CA PRO A 192 -5.08 15.47 12.60
C PRO A 192 -4.61 14.57 11.43
N LEU A 193 -3.81 15.12 10.50
CA LEU A 193 -3.31 14.39 9.34
C LEU A 193 -1.95 13.73 9.61
N LEU A 194 -1.29 14.06 10.72
CA LEU A 194 0.00 13.50 11.07
C LEU A 194 -0.11 11.99 11.30
N TYR A 195 0.75 11.22 10.61
CA TYR A 195 0.81 9.77 10.64
C TYR A 195 -0.53 9.05 10.32
N ARG A 196 -1.42 9.71 9.57
CA ARG A 196 -2.73 9.16 9.23
C ARG A 196 -2.63 7.88 8.41
N ASN A 197 -1.70 7.81 7.44
CA ASN A 197 -1.58 6.62 6.60
C ASN A 197 -0.91 5.48 7.37
N LEU A 198 0.07 5.78 8.21
CA LEU A 198 0.72 4.82 9.10
C LEU A 198 -0.30 4.17 10.03
N ARG A 199 -1.17 4.97 10.68
CA ARG A 199 -2.27 4.43 11.51
C ARG A 199 -3.19 3.52 10.71
N TRP A 200 -3.58 3.92 9.49
CA TRP A 200 -4.38 3.08 8.60
C TRP A 200 -3.68 1.75 8.29
N LEU A 201 -2.38 1.78 7.97
CA LEU A 201 -1.60 0.59 7.64
C LEU A 201 -1.42 -0.32 8.88
N TYR A 202 -1.17 0.27 10.05
CA TYR A 202 -1.08 -0.44 11.32
C TYR A 202 -2.36 -1.22 11.63
N LEU A 203 -3.53 -0.57 11.54
CA LEU A 203 -4.82 -1.22 11.76
C LEU A 203 -5.10 -2.36 10.77
N ARG A 204 -4.56 -2.26 9.56
CA ARG A 204 -4.69 -3.26 8.50
C ARG A 204 -3.72 -4.43 8.66
N TRP A 205 -2.54 -4.21 9.23
CA TRP A 205 -1.48 -5.21 9.39
C TRP A 205 -1.43 -5.87 10.77
N ARG A 206 -2.06 -5.27 11.78
CA ARG A 206 -2.31 -5.94 13.06
C ARG A 206 -3.31 -7.06 12.80
N ASP A 207 -2.94 -8.29 13.11
CA ASP A 207 -3.90 -9.40 13.07
C ASP A 207 -4.87 -9.21 14.25
N GLU A 208 -6.18 -9.40 14.05
CA GLU A 208 -7.12 -9.47 15.17
C GLU A 208 -6.87 -10.77 15.96
N ALA A 209 -6.31 -10.67 17.16
CA ALA A 209 -6.36 -11.73 18.18
C ALA A 209 -6.16 -11.11 19.58
N PRO A 210 -6.76 -11.71 20.63
CA PRO A 210 -8.03 -11.33 21.22
C PRO A 210 -7.88 -10.32 22.37
N GLY A 211 -8.85 -9.40 22.45
CA GLY A 211 -9.38 -8.83 23.70
C GLY A 211 -8.42 -8.04 24.60
N ASN A 212 -8.21 -6.76 24.29
CA ASN A 212 -8.30 -5.66 25.30
C ASN A 212 -7.95 -4.27 24.76
N ASP A 213 -7.42 -4.14 23.55
CA ASP A 213 -6.85 -2.86 23.07
C ASP A 213 -7.86 -1.91 22.36
N LEU A 214 -9.16 -2.16 22.47
CA LEU A 214 -10.22 -1.41 21.76
C LEU A 214 -10.42 0.04 22.26
N ARG A 215 -9.66 0.50 23.26
CA ARG A 215 -9.71 1.89 23.75
C ARG A 215 -8.68 2.82 23.09
N ALA A 216 -7.65 2.31 22.44
CA ALA A 216 -6.51 3.13 22.01
C ALA A 216 -6.71 3.95 20.71
N PHE A 217 -7.81 3.77 19.96
CA PHE A 217 -8.04 4.58 18.74
C PHE A 217 -9.51 4.99 18.52
N SER A 218 -10.41 4.70 19.45
CA SER A 218 -11.85 4.94 19.30
C SER A 218 -12.27 6.40 19.55
N MET A 219 -11.36 7.29 19.94
CA MET A 219 -11.66 8.72 20.16
C MET A 219 -11.57 9.63 18.92
N VAL A 220 -11.41 9.08 17.70
CA VAL A 220 -11.37 9.90 16.46
C VAL A 220 -12.64 9.72 15.59
N ARG A 221 -13.74 9.24 16.17
CA ARG A 221 -15.09 9.46 15.62
C ARG A 221 -15.87 10.39 16.54
N ALA A 222 -15.67 11.68 16.32
CA ALA A 222 -16.65 12.74 16.55
C ALA A 222 -16.40 13.83 15.51
#